data_AF-L0WEB6-F1
#
_entry.id   AF-L0WEB6-F1
#
_cell.length_a   1.000
_cell.length_b   1.000
_cell.length_c   1.000
_cell.angle_alpha   90.00
_cell.angle_beta   90.00
_cell.angle_gamma   90.00
#
_symmetry.space_group_name_H-M   'P 1'
#
loop_
_entity.id
_entity.type
_entity.pdbx_description
1 polymer ?
#
loop_
_entity_poly.entity_id
_entity_poly.type
_entity_poly.pdbx_seq_one_letter_code
_entity_poly.pdbx_strand_id
1 'polypeptide(L)'
;MGYQHRLLTLLAVCSLSLTAHAGDSCQTRTADWKPTLPADDQRVLQSFIEPARRDNAPLLLDYVQQTRSPNAPILSNYARLRLAALALRDGDTQFARQQLSQIEQNSPAAVDAALLLADSYRRDGDMERARGWFLRIAARFPGNPRAVSGLVLAGDDWRKQGAPELALPVYNLALSKAEENMQALEQLQQDPDQLFRTLTNTVAGNSTTVTDQLVLALVRDPHSQVLDATRQLMVAHSEKKCLREQGKALHNALQHASARDLSNAAFRTAANREKAATEQEVADLKRILQNAPDAQDLQARLADAEGRLERLNHRLNTLGSTEVPPELQKREAALDAQEKRVDQQIRQARQQVRTALQKQLPTLKTFYRNLAGEAQLGKAQLLQSSS
;
A
#
# COMPACT_ATOMS: atom_id res chain seq x y z
N MET A 1 -12.48 12.76 18.59
CA MET A 1 -12.89 12.48 17.19
C MET A 1 -11.82 11.80 16.33
N GLY A 2 -10.51 11.90 16.64
CA GLY A 2 -9.44 11.32 15.79
C GLY A 2 -9.22 9.80 15.86
N TYR A 3 -9.64 9.10 16.93
CA TYR A 3 -9.40 7.65 17.09
C TYR A 3 -10.48 6.77 16.42
N GLN A 4 -11.74 7.20 16.39
CA GLN A 4 -12.83 6.47 15.70
C GLN A 4 -12.58 6.34 14.20
N HIS A 5 -12.03 7.36 13.54
CA HIS A 5 -11.71 7.30 12.11
C HIS A 5 -10.54 6.34 11.79
N ARG A 6 -9.70 5.99 12.79
CA ARG A 6 -8.41 5.29 12.62
C ARG A 6 -8.47 3.77 12.77
N LEU A 7 -9.31 3.26 13.67
CA LEU A 7 -9.66 1.83 13.69
C LEU A 7 -10.53 1.44 12.50
N LEU A 8 -11.37 2.39 12.04
CA LEU A 8 -12.11 2.32 10.78
C LEU A 8 -11.21 2.26 9.54
N THR A 9 -10.05 2.93 9.54
CA THR A 9 -9.11 2.89 8.40
C THR A 9 -8.36 1.56 8.33
N LEU A 10 -8.03 0.94 9.47
CA LEU A 10 -7.45 -0.41 9.53
C LEU A 10 -8.39 -1.47 8.93
N LEU A 11 -9.70 -1.32 9.12
CA LEU A 11 -10.72 -2.16 8.48
C LEU A 11 -10.92 -1.81 6.99
N ALA A 12 -10.80 -0.54 6.60
CA ALA A 12 -10.97 -0.08 5.22
C ALA A 12 -9.82 -0.47 4.27
N VAL A 13 -8.60 -0.66 4.79
CA VAL A 13 -7.46 -1.15 4.00
C VAL A 13 -7.72 -2.58 3.48
N CYS A 14 -8.46 -3.40 4.22
CA CYS A 14 -8.81 -4.77 3.80
C CYS A 14 -9.87 -4.88 2.70
N SER A 15 -10.64 -3.81 2.41
CA SER A 15 -11.73 -3.85 1.43
C SER A 15 -11.40 -3.22 0.07
N LEU A 16 -10.17 -2.76 -0.16
CA LEU A 16 -9.76 -2.02 -1.36
C LEU A 16 -9.41 -2.90 -2.58
N SER A 17 -10.08 -4.05 -2.72
CA SER A 17 -9.87 -5.00 -3.81
C SER A 17 -11.06 -5.06 -4.74
N LEU A 18 -11.55 -3.94 -5.27
CA LEU A 18 -12.40 -3.92 -6.47
C LEU A 18 -12.58 -2.48 -6.96
N THR A 19 -11.80 -2.07 -7.95
CA THR A 19 -12.16 -0.93 -8.79
C THR A 19 -12.20 -1.39 -10.25
N ALA A 20 -13.41 -1.47 -10.78
CA ALA A 20 -13.67 -1.63 -12.19
C ALA A 20 -13.36 -0.30 -12.90
N HIS A 21 -12.62 -0.37 -14.00
CA HIS A 21 -12.42 0.76 -14.91
C HIS A 21 -13.64 0.86 -15.81
N ALA A 22 -14.40 1.95 -15.70
CA ALA A 22 -15.48 2.25 -16.64
C ALA A 22 -14.99 3.32 -17.64
N GLY A 23 -14.74 2.91 -18.88
CA GLY A 23 -14.46 3.81 -20.01
C GLY A 23 -12.98 4.12 -20.30
N ASP A 24 -12.75 4.89 -21.38
CA ASP A 24 -11.44 5.31 -21.92
C ASP A 24 -10.52 6.08 -20.95
N SER A 25 -11.00 6.42 -19.74
CA SER A 25 -10.22 7.16 -18.74
C SER A 25 -9.54 6.21 -17.75
N CYS A 26 -8.21 6.24 -17.68
CA CYS A 26 -7.44 5.56 -16.63
C CYS A 26 -7.57 6.21 -15.24
N GLN A 27 -8.39 7.25 -15.08
CA GLN A 27 -8.58 7.91 -13.78
C GLN A 27 -9.48 7.08 -12.88
N THR A 28 -8.91 6.55 -11.81
CA THR A 28 -9.67 5.95 -10.73
C THR A 28 -10.22 7.07 -9.84
N ARG A 29 -11.54 7.31 -9.88
CA ARG A 29 -12.19 8.14 -8.85
C ARG A 29 -12.11 7.40 -7.53
N THR A 30 -11.37 7.95 -6.57
CA THR A 30 -11.59 7.63 -5.16
C THR A 30 -12.98 8.14 -4.82
N ALA A 31 -14.00 7.29 -4.90
CA ALA A 31 -15.26 7.59 -4.22
C ALA A 31 -14.90 7.88 -2.76
N ASP A 32 -15.47 8.94 -2.18
CA ASP A 32 -15.39 9.25 -0.76
C ASP A 32 -16.02 8.11 0.06
N TRP A 33 -15.33 6.97 0.12
CA TRP A 33 -15.74 5.83 0.92
C TRP A 33 -15.46 6.22 2.36
N LYS A 34 -16.51 6.64 3.07
CA LYS A 34 -16.54 6.67 4.52
C LYS A 34 -17.15 5.35 4.97
N PRO A 35 -16.38 4.40 5.54
CA PRO A 35 -16.98 3.20 6.06
C PRO A 35 -17.85 3.60 7.25
N THR A 36 -19.14 3.27 7.20
CA THR A 36 -20.05 3.43 8.34
C THR A 36 -19.99 2.16 9.17
N LEU A 37 -19.55 2.28 10.43
CA LEU A 37 -19.59 1.15 11.35
C LEU A 37 -20.99 0.97 11.95
N PRO A 38 -21.39 -0.27 12.26
CA PRO A 38 -22.53 -0.55 13.13
C PRO A 38 -22.45 0.24 14.45
N ALA A 39 -23.60 0.62 15.01
CA ALA A 39 -23.66 1.45 16.22
C ALA A 39 -22.95 0.79 17.42
N ASP A 40 -23.07 -0.53 17.58
CA ASP A 40 -22.43 -1.26 18.68
C ASP A 40 -20.91 -1.24 18.57
N ASP A 41 -20.38 -1.45 17.36
CA ASP A 41 -18.94 -1.34 17.07
C ASP A 41 -18.43 0.07 17.41
N GLN A 42 -19.20 1.12 17.07
CA GLN A 42 -18.83 2.49 17.38
C GLN A 42 -18.78 2.75 18.88
N ARG A 43 -19.76 2.25 19.64
CA ARG A 43 -19.81 2.40 21.10
C ARG A 43 -18.65 1.71 21.78
N VAL A 44 -18.34 0.47 21.40
CA VAL A 44 -17.19 -0.27 21.95
C VAL A 44 -15.88 0.39 21.59
N LEU A 45 -15.72 0.86 20.34
CA LEU A 45 -14.55 1.62 19.94
C LEU A 45 -14.36 2.90 20.77
N GLN A 46 -15.43 3.64 21.07
CA GLN A 46 -15.34 4.82 21.92
C GLN A 46 -14.83 4.46 23.33
N SER A 47 -15.27 3.34 23.88
CA SER A 47 -14.83 2.88 25.20
C SER A 47 -13.33 2.57 25.29
N PHE A 48 -12.67 2.30 24.17
CA PHE A 48 -11.22 2.05 24.10
C PHE A 48 -10.40 3.34 24.10
N ILE A 49 -10.99 4.47 23.71
CA ILE A 49 -10.31 5.76 23.63
C ILE A 49 -10.13 6.37 25.02
N GLU A 50 -11.10 6.13 25.90
CA GLU A 50 -11.07 6.63 27.28
C GLU A 50 -10.23 5.73 28.18
N PRO A 51 -9.82 6.17 29.39
CA PRO A 51 -9.21 5.30 30.39
C PRO A 51 -10.12 4.14 30.82
N ALA A 52 -9.53 3.06 31.34
CA ALA A 52 -10.29 1.86 31.74
C ALA A 52 -11.14 2.12 32.99
N ARG A 53 -12.45 2.33 32.77
CA ARG A 53 -13.47 2.53 33.81
C ARG A 53 -14.30 1.25 34.02
N ARG A 54 -14.65 0.94 35.27
CA ARG A 54 -15.50 -0.22 35.60
C ARG A 54 -16.88 -0.12 34.95
N ASP A 55 -17.39 1.10 34.81
CA ASP A 55 -18.71 1.37 34.21
C ASP A 55 -18.84 0.90 32.76
N ASN A 56 -17.71 0.69 32.07
CA ASN A 56 -17.69 0.17 30.70
C ASN A 56 -17.73 -1.36 30.65
N ALA A 57 -17.54 -2.07 31.77
CA ALA A 57 -17.48 -3.53 31.78
C ALA A 57 -18.78 -4.21 31.29
N PRO A 58 -20.00 -3.74 31.66
CA PRO A 58 -21.24 -4.32 31.12
C PRO A 58 -21.35 -4.18 29.60
N LEU A 59 -20.97 -3.02 29.05
CA LEU A 59 -20.94 -2.80 27.59
C LEU A 59 -20.00 -3.79 26.89
N LEU A 60 -18.81 -4.00 27.45
CA LEU A 60 -17.82 -4.89 26.86
C LEU A 60 -18.24 -6.37 26.96
N LEU A 61 -18.85 -6.76 28.08
CA LEU A 61 -19.39 -8.10 28.30
C LEU A 61 -20.53 -8.42 27.32
N ASP A 62 -21.46 -7.48 27.17
CA ASP A 62 -22.57 -7.59 26.22
C ASP A 62 -22.06 -7.79 24.79
N TYR A 63 -21.08 -6.97 24.39
CA TYR A 63 -20.48 -7.04 23.05
C TYR A 63 -19.82 -8.40 22.76
N VAL A 64 -19.01 -8.92 23.68
CA VAL A 64 -18.29 -10.20 23.46
C VAL A 64 -19.20 -11.43 23.50
N GLN A 65 -20.44 -11.29 23.98
CA GLN A 65 -21.41 -12.39 24.09
C GLN A 65 -22.45 -12.38 22.98
N GLN A 66 -22.92 -11.21 22.55
CA GLN A 66 -24.14 -11.09 21.76
C GLN A 66 -23.91 -10.55 20.35
N THR A 67 -22.83 -9.82 20.10
CA THR A 67 -22.66 -9.09 18.84
C THR A 67 -22.25 -10.01 17.69
N ARG A 68 -23.00 -9.94 16.58
CA ARG A 68 -22.71 -10.62 15.31
C ARG A 68 -22.30 -9.61 14.23
N SER A 69 -21.31 -8.79 14.54
CA SER A 69 -20.71 -7.84 13.59
C SER A 69 -19.60 -8.52 12.78
N PRO A 70 -19.40 -8.17 11.49
CA PRO A 70 -18.20 -8.54 10.75
C PRO A 70 -16.89 -8.15 11.46
N ASN A 71 -16.92 -7.09 12.28
CA ASN A 71 -15.77 -6.61 13.03
C ASN A 71 -15.66 -7.26 14.43
N ALA A 72 -16.63 -8.09 14.82
CA ALA A 72 -16.67 -8.74 16.12
C ALA A 72 -15.39 -9.53 16.45
N PRO A 73 -14.73 -10.26 15.52
CA PRO A 73 -13.50 -10.99 15.86
C PRO A 73 -12.38 -10.08 16.40
N ILE A 74 -12.20 -8.89 15.81
CA ILE A 74 -11.15 -7.95 16.22
C ILE A 74 -11.58 -7.21 17.49
N LEU A 75 -12.78 -6.61 17.48
CA LEU A 75 -13.24 -5.78 18.58
C LEU A 75 -13.50 -6.59 19.85
N SER A 76 -13.93 -7.86 19.73
CA SER A 76 -14.09 -8.74 20.88
C SER A 76 -12.76 -9.05 21.55
N ASN A 77 -11.68 -9.25 20.79
CA ASN A 77 -10.36 -9.47 21.36
C ASN A 77 -9.88 -8.26 22.18
N TYR A 78 -10.08 -7.03 21.68
CA TYR A 78 -9.78 -5.82 22.43
C TYR A 78 -10.69 -5.62 23.65
N ALA A 79 -11.98 -5.95 23.53
CA ALA A 79 -12.91 -5.93 24.65
C ALA A 79 -12.49 -6.92 25.76
N ARG A 80 -12.08 -8.14 25.39
CA ARG A 80 -11.55 -9.15 26.31
C ARG A 80 -10.27 -8.71 27.00
N LEU A 81 -9.32 -8.10 26.27
CA LEU A 81 -8.12 -7.49 26.87
C LEU A 81 -8.50 -6.47 27.95
N ARG A 82 -9.47 -5.61 27.62
CA ARG A 82 -9.91 -4.54 28.51
C ARG A 82 -10.62 -5.08 29.75
N LEU A 83 -11.50 -6.06 29.58
CA LEU A 83 -12.15 -6.77 30.68
C LEU A 83 -11.14 -7.47 31.58
N ALA A 84 -10.16 -8.16 31.00
CA ALA A 84 -9.10 -8.82 31.76
C ALA A 84 -8.23 -7.83 32.53
N ALA A 85 -7.85 -6.70 31.93
CA ALA A 85 -7.09 -5.67 32.61
C ALA A 85 -7.86 -5.05 33.79
N LEU A 86 -9.18 -4.83 33.65
CA LEU A 86 -10.04 -4.40 34.75
C LEU A 86 -10.09 -5.44 35.88
N ALA A 87 -10.25 -6.72 35.53
CA ALA A 87 -10.29 -7.79 36.51
C ALA A 87 -8.96 -8.00 37.26
N LEU A 88 -7.82 -7.91 36.56
CA LEU A 88 -6.50 -7.97 37.20
C LEU A 88 -6.26 -6.82 38.16
N ARG A 89 -6.75 -5.62 37.84
CA ARG A 89 -6.72 -4.48 38.77
C ARG A 89 -7.52 -4.77 40.04
N ASP A 90 -8.60 -5.52 39.90
CA ASP A 90 -9.51 -5.87 41.00
C ASP A 90 -9.09 -7.16 41.72
N GLY A 91 -7.97 -7.78 41.31
CA GLY A 91 -7.44 -9.01 41.90
C GLY A 91 -8.10 -10.31 41.39
N ASP A 92 -9.07 -10.21 40.49
CA ASP A 92 -9.76 -11.37 39.91
C ASP A 92 -8.93 -11.97 38.76
N THR A 93 -7.89 -12.72 39.13
CA THR A 93 -7.00 -13.39 38.18
C THR A 93 -7.70 -14.53 37.43
N GLN A 94 -8.75 -15.13 37.98
CA GLN A 94 -9.50 -16.21 37.35
C GLN A 94 -10.34 -15.70 36.17
N PHE A 95 -11.16 -14.67 36.40
CA PHE A 95 -11.95 -14.06 35.33
C PHE A 95 -11.05 -13.46 34.24
N ALA A 96 -9.95 -12.81 34.63
CA ALA A 96 -8.97 -12.31 33.68
C ALA A 96 -8.46 -13.42 32.76
N ARG A 97 -8.01 -14.56 33.31
CA ARG A 97 -7.55 -15.70 32.51
C ARG A 97 -8.64 -16.28 31.62
N GLN A 98 -9.89 -16.33 32.10
CA GLN A 98 -11.02 -16.76 31.28
C GLN A 98 -11.19 -15.88 30.04
N GLN A 99 -11.16 -14.54 30.20
CA GLN A 99 -11.30 -13.62 29.07
C GLN A 99 -10.11 -13.69 28.11
N LEU A 100 -8.89 -13.76 28.65
CA LEU A 100 -7.66 -13.79 27.86
C LEU A 100 -7.50 -15.09 27.07
N SER A 101 -7.94 -16.22 27.61
CA SER A 101 -7.86 -17.53 26.94
C SER A 101 -8.71 -17.62 25.66
N GLN A 102 -9.72 -16.76 25.54
CA GLN A 102 -10.58 -16.68 24.35
C GLN A 102 -9.99 -15.78 23.26
N ILE A 103 -8.85 -15.13 23.50
CA ILE A 103 -8.20 -14.29 22.49
C ILE A 103 -7.44 -15.19 21.52
N GLU A 104 -7.74 -15.04 20.23
CA GLU A 104 -7.05 -15.76 19.17
C GLU A 104 -5.55 -15.43 19.17
N GLN A 105 -4.71 -16.46 19.12
CA GLN A 105 -3.27 -16.27 19.26
C GLN A 105 -2.60 -15.68 18.00
N ASN A 106 -3.30 -15.67 16.85
CA ASN A 106 -2.87 -14.99 15.61
C ASN A 106 -3.42 -13.55 15.51
N SER A 107 -4.11 -13.06 16.53
CA SER A 107 -4.70 -11.72 16.52
C SER A 107 -3.67 -10.65 16.92
N PRO A 108 -3.90 -9.37 16.53
CA PRO A 108 -3.05 -8.27 17.00
C PRO A 108 -3.13 -8.02 18.52
N ALA A 109 -4.10 -8.65 19.22
CA ALA A 109 -4.25 -8.62 20.66
C ALA A 109 -3.44 -9.71 21.38
N ALA A 110 -2.86 -10.68 20.66
CA ALA A 110 -2.24 -11.87 21.25
C ALA A 110 -1.04 -11.55 22.17
N VAL A 111 -0.23 -10.54 21.82
CA VAL A 111 0.91 -10.13 22.65
C VAL A 111 0.44 -9.56 23.98
N ASP A 112 -0.50 -8.60 23.94
CA ASP A 112 -1.09 -8.05 25.15
C ASP A 112 -1.76 -9.14 26.00
N ALA A 113 -2.43 -10.08 25.35
CA ALA A 113 -3.12 -11.16 26.04
C ALA A 113 -2.15 -12.08 26.79
N ALA A 114 -1.06 -12.50 26.13
CA ALA A 114 -0.06 -13.35 26.74
C ALA A 114 0.69 -12.64 27.88
N LEU A 115 0.98 -11.33 27.75
CA LEU A 115 1.61 -10.56 28.81
C LEU A 115 0.68 -10.42 30.03
N LEU A 116 -0.62 -10.18 29.82
CA LEU A 116 -1.60 -10.15 30.91
C LEU A 116 -1.84 -11.54 31.52
N LEU A 117 -1.77 -12.61 30.73
CA LEU A 117 -1.79 -13.98 31.24
C LEU A 117 -0.57 -14.23 32.13
N ALA A 118 0.62 -13.84 31.69
CA ALA A 118 1.82 -13.96 32.49
C ALA A 118 1.69 -13.16 33.81
N ASP A 119 1.24 -11.91 33.77
CA ASP A 119 1.02 -11.09 34.98
C ASP A 119 -0.02 -11.74 35.93
N SER A 120 -1.09 -12.32 35.38
CA SER A 120 -2.10 -13.02 36.18
C SER A 120 -1.52 -14.20 36.97
N TYR A 121 -0.63 -14.98 36.35
CA TYR A 121 0.05 -16.10 37.02
C TYR A 121 1.08 -15.61 38.04
N ARG A 122 1.81 -14.52 37.76
CA ARG A 122 2.74 -13.92 38.72
C ARG A 122 2.04 -13.46 40.00
N ARG A 123 0.84 -12.86 39.87
CA ARG A 123 0.03 -12.39 41.01
C ARG A 123 -0.40 -13.54 41.92
N ASP A 124 -0.66 -14.71 41.34
CA ASP A 124 -0.97 -15.94 42.08
C ASP A 124 0.29 -16.68 42.60
N GLY A 125 1.49 -16.17 42.32
CA GLY A 125 2.75 -16.83 42.68
C GLY A 125 3.20 -17.95 41.73
N ASP A 126 2.46 -18.22 40.66
CA ASP A 126 2.80 -19.25 39.67
C ASP A 126 3.80 -18.71 38.64
N MET A 127 5.06 -18.62 39.07
CA MET A 127 6.14 -18.06 38.25
C MET A 127 6.49 -18.97 37.06
N GLU A 128 6.25 -20.27 37.15
CA GLU A 128 6.53 -21.22 36.06
C GLU A 128 5.61 -20.95 34.86
N ARG A 129 4.29 -20.91 35.07
CA ARG A 129 3.34 -20.60 34.00
C ARG A 129 3.53 -19.18 33.47
N ALA A 130 3.85 -18.22 34.34
CA ALA A 130 4.15 -16.85 33.91
C ALA A 130 5.31 -16.80 32.91
N ARG A 131 6.45 -17.42 33.25
CA ARG A 131 7.61 -17.50 32.35
C ARG A 131 7.31 -18.25 31.06
N GLY A 132 6.54 -19.34 31.14
CA GLY A 132 6.09 -20.08 29.96
C GLY A 132 5.36 -19.18 28.95
N TRP A 133 4.50 -18.28 29.43
CA TRP A 133 3.82 -17.30 28.57
C TRP A 133 4.76 -16.28 27.95
N PHE A 134 5.72 -15.74 28.73
CA PHE A 134 6.73 -14.81 28.20
C PHE A 134 7.59 -15.44 27.10
N LEU A 135 8.09 -16.66 27.31
CA LEU A 135 8.90 -17.38 26.34
C LEU A 135 8.10 -17.68 25.06
N ARG A 136 6.86 -18.16 25.22
CA ARG A 136 5.99 -18.52 24.11
C ARG A 136 5.65 -17.31 23.24
N ILE A 137 5.34 -16.16 23.84
CA ILE A 137 4.94 -14.98 23.07
C ILE A 137 6.12 -14.36 22.32
N ALA A 138 7.31 -14.34 22.95
CA ALA A 138 8.54 -13.87 22.30
C ALA A 138 8.93 -14.77 21.11
N ALA A 139 8.76 -16.09 21.22
CA ALA A 139 9.01 -17.02 20.13
C ALA A 139 8.05 -16.81 18.94
N ARG A 140 6.78 -16.47 19.22
CA ARG A 140 5.77 -16.25 18.19
C ARG A 140 5.86 -14.90 17.51
N PHE A 141 6.20 -13.85 18.28
CA PHE A 141 6.31 -12.49 17.79
C PHE A 141 7.73 -11.94 18.06
N PRO A 142 8.76 -12.53 17.43
CA PRO A 142 10.16 -12.18 17.71
C PRO A 142 10.48 -10.73 17.31
N GLY A 143 9.72 -10.15 16.39
CA GLY A 143 9.82 -8.75 16.02
C GLY A 143 8.98 -7.80 16.85
N ASN A 144 8.22 -8.26 17.85
CA ASN A 144 7.43 -7.37 18.71
C ASN A 144 8.25 -6.95 19.94
N PRO A 145 8.50 -5.64 20.14
CA PRO A 145 9.32 -5.15 21.25
C PRO A 145 8.82 -5.59 22.63
N ARG A 146 7.50 -5.59 22.84
CA ARG A 146 6.87 -5.99 24.12
C ARG A 146 6.87 -7.50 24.33
N ALA A 147 6.81 -8.28 23.26
CA ALA A 147 6.98 -9.73 23.37
C ALA A 147 8.41 -10.08 23.79
N VAL A 148 9.42 -9.46 23.15
CA VAL A 148 10.83 -9.67 23.49
C VAL A 148 11.16 -9.16 24.90
N SER A 149 10.55 -8.06 25.38
CA SER A 149 10.69 -7.64 26.79
C SER A 149 10.20 -8.69 27.79
N GLY A 150 9.27 -9.56 27.39
CA GLY A 150 8.87 -10.71 28.19
C GLY A 150 10.06 -11.63 28.53
N LEU A 151 11.05 -11.76 27.64
CA LEU A 151 12.26 -12.54 27.92
C LEU A 151 13.07 -11.94 29.06
N VAL A 152 13.22 -10.61 29.10
CA VAL A 152 13.91 -9.93 30.21
C VAL A 152 13.18 -10.17 31.53
N LEU A 153 11.85 -10.07 31.53
CA LEU A 153 11.03 -10.36 32.71
C LEU A 153 11.19 -11.82 33.16
N ALA A 154 11.23 -12.78 32.24
CA ALA A 154 11.45 -14.19 32.56
C ALA A 154 12.86 -14.45 33.11
N GLY A 155 13.88 -13.79 32.56
CA GLY A 155 15.25 -13.84 33.07
C GLY A 155 15.35 -13.25 34.48
N ASP A 156 14.69 -12.12 34.74
CA ASP A 156 14.60 -11.51 36.07
C ASP A 156 13.90 -12.42 37.08
N ASP A 157 12.85 -13.12 36.67
CA ASP A 157 12.13 -14.06 37.53
C ASP A 157 13.02 -15.25 37.92
N TRP A 158 13.83 -15.79 37.00
CA TRP A 158 14.82 -16.84 37.32
C TRP A 158 15.95 -16.31 38.20
N ARG A 159 16.47 -15.12 37.91
CA ARG A 159 17.52 -14.49 38.70
C ARG A 159 17.08 -14.27 40.15
N LYS A 160 15.86 -13.75 40.36
CA LYS A 160 15.29 -13.54 41.70
C LYS A 160 15.06 -14.84 42.47
N GLN A 161 14.94 -15.97 41.77
CA GLN A 161 14.85 -17.30 42.37
C GLN A 161 16.22 -17.94 42.64
N GLY A 162 17.32 -17.24 42.35
CA GLY A 162 18.66 -17.78 42.55
C GLY A 162 19.03 -18.90 41.56
N ALA A 163 18.42 -18.91 40.37
CA ALA A 163 18.69 -19.88 39.30
C ALA A 163 19.46 -19.23 38.14
N PRO A 164 20.75 -18.87 38.33
CA PRO A 164 21.55 -18.17 37.33
C PRO A 164 21.73 -18.96 36.03
N GLU A 165 21.82 -20.29 36.12
CA GLU A 165 21.94 -21.21 34.99
C GLU A 165 20.72 -21.19 34.06
N LEU A 166 19.54 -20.86 34.60
CA LEU A 166 18.30 -20.69 33.83
C LEU A 166 18.10 -19.24 33.38
N ALA A 167 18.54 -18.25 34.15
CA ALA A 167 18.40 -16.84 33.83
C ALA A 167 19.31 -16.42 32.66
N LEU A 168 20.57 -16.84 32.66
CA LEU A 168 21.58 -16.46 31.67
C LEU A 168 21.18 -16.76 30.21
N PRO A 169 20.73 -17.97 29.83
CA PRO A 169 20.31 -18.25 28.46
C PRO A 169 19.11 -17.39 28.02
N VAL A 170 18.21 -17.04 28.94
CA VAL A 170 17.05 -16.20 28.62
C VAL A 170 17.46 -14.75 28.35
N TYR A 171 18.38 -14.18 29.12
CA TYR A 171 18.94 -12.85 28.82
C TYR A 171 19.71 -12.85 27.49
N ASN A 172 20.51 -13.89 27.21
CA ASN A 172 21.21 -14.00 25.93
C ASN A 172 20.22 -14.08 24.75
N LEU A 173 19.10 -14.79 24.92
CA LEU A 173 18.04 -14.81 23.90
C LEU A 173 17.41 -13.43 23.69
N ALA A 174 17.13 -12.68 24.77
CA ALA A 174 16.63 -11.32 24.67
C ALA A 174 17.59 -10.39 23.90
N LEU A 175 18.90 -10.51 24.17
CA LEU A 175 19.96 -9.76 23.47
C LEU A 175 20.02 -10.09 21.99
N SER A 176 20.05 -11.39 21.66
CA SER A 176 20.06 -11.85 20.27
C SER A 176 18.83 -11.34 19.51
N LYS A 177 17.63 -11.39 20.11
CA LYS A 177 16.42 -10.85 19.47
C LYS A 177 16.43 -9.33 19.35
N ALA A 178 16.96 -8.60 20.33
CA ALA A 178 17.12 -7.16 20.21
C ALA A 178 18.08 -6.78 19.06
N GLU A 179 19.19 -7.51 18.93
CA GLU A 179 20.19 -7.30 17.88
C GLU A 179 19.64 -7.63 16.49
N GLU A 180 19.02 -8.80 16.30
CA GLU A 180 18.38 -9.19 15.03
C GLU A 180 17.39 -8.12 14.54
N ASN A 181 16.55 -7.62 15.45
CA ASN A 181 15.57 -6.57 15.11
C ASN A 181 16.24 -5.23 14.81
N MET A 182 17.31 -4.86 15.53
CA MET A 182 18.08 -3.65 15.23
C MET A 182 18.72 -3.71 13.84
N GLN A 183 19.31 -4.85 13.47
CA GLN A 183 19.88 -5.06 12.14
C GLN A 183 18.81 -4.95 11.04
N ALA A 184 17.63 -5.56 11.24
CA ALA A 184 16.52 -5.45 10.30
C ALA A 184 16.04 -3.98 10.14
N LEU A 185 16.00 -3.21 11.23
CA LEU A 185 15.68 -1.77 11.19
C LEU A 185 16.75 -0.94 10.49
N GLU A 186 18.02 -1.32 10.56
CA GLU A 186 19.12 -0.68 9.84
C GLU A 186 19.07 -0.96 8.34
N GLN A 187 18.81 -2.21 7.95
CA GLN A 187 18.60 -2.57 6.55
C GLN A 187 17.42 -1.80 5.95
N LEU A 188 16.31 -1.70 6.67
CA LEU A 188 15.14 -0.93 6.23
C LEU A 188 15.41 0.57 6.11
N GLN A 189 16.31 1.12 6.94
CA GLN A 189 16.75 2.51 6.82
C GLN A 189 17.56 2.75 5.55
N GLN A 190 18.37 1.76 5.15
CA GLN A 190 19.20 1.81 3.93
C GLN A 190 18.36 1.61 2.66
N ASP A 191 17.34 0.76 2.74
CA ASP A 191 16.39 0.50 1.64
C ASP A 191 14.93 0.66 2.09
N PRO A 192 14.44 1.91 2.22
CA PRO A 192 13.05 2.19 2.58
C PRO A 192 12.02 1.66 1.57
N ASP A 193 12.44 1.31 0.35
CA ASP A 193 11.52 0.88 -0.68
C ASP A 193 10.91 -0.50 -0.38
N GLN A 194 11.59 -1.31 0.45
CA GLN A 194 11.04 -2.58 0.97
C GLN A 194 9.80 -2.36 1.83
N LEU A 195 9.69 -1.21 2.50
CA LEU A 195 8.54 -0.88 3.33
C LEU A 195 7.26 -0.77 2.49
N PHE A 196 7.36 -0.31 1.24
CA PHE A 196 6.18 -0.20 0.36
C PHE A 196 5.54 -1.54 0.08
N ARG A 197 6.35 -2.57 -0.22
CA ARG A 197 5.84 -3.92 -0.44
C ARG A 197 5.14 -4.46 0.80
N THR A 198 5.70 -4.13 1.97
CA THR A 198 5.12 -4.53 3.25
C THR A 198 3.79 -3.81 3.47
N LEU A 199 3.74 -2.48 3.36
CA LEU A 199 2.53 -1.65 3.52
C LEU A 199 1.37 -2.08 2.62
N THR A 200 1.64 -2.58 1.41
CA THR A 200 0.58 -3.02 0.48
C THR A 200 0.16 -4.47 0.68
N ASN A 201 0.96 -5.29 1.37
CA ASN A 201 0.75 -6.75 1.45
C ASN A 201 0.46 -7.24 2.88
N THR A 202 0.76 -6.47 3.93
CA THR A 202 0.56 -6.93 5.30
C THR A 202 -0.83 -6.67 5.82
N VAL A 203 -1.48 -7.74 6.25
CA VAL A 203 -2.64 -7.65 7.15
C VAL A 203 -2.09 -7.27 8.52
N ALA A 204 -2.48 -6.11 9.03
CA ALA A 204 -2.02 -5.51 10.28
C ALA A 204 -2.26 -6.35 11.57
N GLY A 205 -2.75 -7.59 11.43
CA GLY A 205 -3.09 -8.50 12.52
C GLY A 205 -1.98 -9.46 12.96
N ASN A 206 -1.07 -9.86 12.07
CA ASN A 206 -0.03 -10.86 12.36
C ASN A 206 1.37 -10.26 12.29
N SER A 207 1.64 -9.29 13.17
CA SER A 207 2.86 -8.48 13.17
C SER A 207 4.02 -9.22 13.86
N THR A 208 4.53 -10.25 13.20
CA THR A 208 5.61 -11.11 13.72
C THR A 208 6.98 -10.50 13.50
N THR A 209 7.15 -9.61 12.52
CA THR A 209 8.43 -8.97 12.20
C THR A 209 8.51 -7.55 12.75
N VAL A 210 9.74 -7.04 12.90
CA VAL A 210 9.95 -5.65 13.34
C VAL A 210 9.47 -4.64 12.30
N THR A 211 9.52 -5.00 11.01
CA THR A 211 8.97 -4.18 9.93
C THR A 211 7.45 -4.03 10.08
N ASP A 212 6.75 -5.10 10.45
CA ASP A 212 5.31 -5.01 10.73
C ASP A 212 5.01 -4.10 11.91
N GLN A 213 5.85 -4.15 12.96
CA GLN A 213 5.69 -3.24 14.12
C GLN A 213 5.91 -1.79 13.74
N LEU A 214 6.86 -1.53 12.84
CA LEU A 214 7.10 -0.20 12.32
C LEU A 214 5.92 0.29 11.47
N VAL A 215 5.35 -0.57 10.61
CA VAL A 215 4.11 -0.27 9.88
C VAL A 215 2.98 0.06 10.85
N LEU A 216 2.78 -0.73 11.91
CA LEU A 216 1.78 -0.45 12.93
C LEU A 216 2.04 0.89 13.63
N ALA A 217 3.29 1.23 13.95
CA ALA A 217 3.64 2.51 14.55
C ALA A 217 3.33 3.69 13.61
N LEU A 218 3.68 3.56 12.33
CA LEU A 218 3.40 4.55 11.29
C LEU A 218 1.90 4.78 11.07
N VAL A 219 1.09 3.72 11.14
CA VAL A 219 -0.38 3.79 11.03
C VAL A 219 -1.01 4.38 12.30
N ARG A 220 -0.40 4.15 13.47
CA ARG A 220 -0.89 4.66 14.75
C ARG A 220 -0.53 6.14 14.99
N ASP A 221 0.53 6.67 14.38
CA ASP A 221 0.93 8.07 14.55
C ASP A 221 -0.17 9.02 14.01
N PRO A 222 -0.81 9.82 14.88
CA PRO A 222 -1.87 10.75 14.48
C PRO A 222 -1.48 11.75 13.39
N HIS A 223 -0.20 12.06 13.28
CA HIS A 223 0.35 13.07 12.37
C HIS A 223 1.02 12.45 11.14
N SER A 224 0.96 11.12 11.00
CA SER A 224 1.56 10.41 9.88
C SER A 224 0.64 10.46 8.66
N GLN A 225 1.21 10.82 7.51
CA GLN A 225 0.52 10.80 6.22
C GLN A 225 0.59 9.42 5.54
N VAL A 226 1.08 8.38 6.22
CA VAL A 226 1.38 7.07 5.61
C VAL A 226 0.15 6.39 5.03
N LEU A 227 -1.01 6.49 5.69
CA LEU A 227 -2.24 5.89 5.17
C LEU A 227 -2.69 6.56 3.86
N ASP A 228 -2.65 7.89 3.82
CA ASP A 228 -3.02 8.63 2.62
C ASP A 228 -2.01 8.41 1.50
N ALA A 229 -0.71 8.40 1.82
CA ALA A 229 0.35 8.08 0.88
C ALA A 229 0.22 6.64 0.34
N THR A 230 -0.11 5.67 1.18
CA THR A 230 -0.34 4.28 0.76
C THR A 230 -1.54 4.17 -0.17
N ARG A 231 -2.64 4.87 0.14
CA ARG A 231 -3.81 4.95 -0.74
C ARG A 231 -3.45 5.58 -2.09
N GLN A 232 -2.72 6.70 -2.08
CA GLN A 232 -2.24 7.36 -3.29
C GLN A 232 -1.36 6.44 -4.13
N LEU A 233 -0.49 5.64 -3.49
CA LEU A 233 0.35 4.66 -4.19
C LEU A 233 -0.47 3.54 -4.85
N MET A 234 -1.46 2.99 -4.14
CA MET A 234 -2.34 1.95 -4.70
C MET A 234 -3.07 2.47 -5.95
N VAL A 235 -3.66 3.67 -5.86
CA VAL A 235 -4.33 4.35 -6.98
C VAL A 235 -3.34 4.60 -8.11
N ALA A 236 -2.20 5.21 -7.85
CA ALA A 236 -1.20 5.51 -8.87
C ALA A 236 -0.66 4.24 -9.55
N HIS A 237 -0.55 3.12 -8.83
CA HIS A 237 -0.18 1.83 -9.41
C HIS A 237 -1.25 1.25 -10.34
N SER A 238 -2.55 1.36 -9.99
CA SER A 238 -3.62 0.96 -10.90
C SER A 238 -3.67 1.85 -12.13
N GLU A 239 -3.55 3.17 -11.97
CA GLU A 239 -3.51 4.12 -13.09
C GLU A 239 -2.33 3.83 -14.02
N LYS A 240 -1.13 3.61 -13.46
CA LYS A 240 0.06 3.27 -14.24
C LYS A 240 -0.10 1.96 -15.03
N LYS A 241 -0.79 0.96 -14.45
CA LYS A 241 -1.08 -0.29 -15.18
C LYS A 241 -2.01 -0.03 -16.37
N CYS A 242 -3.09 0.72 -16.16
CA CYS A 242 -4.01 1.10 -17.23
C CYS A 242 -3.30 1.91 -18.33
N LEU A 243 -2.48 2.92 -17.96
CA LEU A 243 -1.72 3.74 -18.92
C LEU A 243 -0.76 2.90 -19.76
N ARG A 244 -0.11 1.89 -19.17
CA ARG A 244 0.75 0.95 -19.91
C ARG A 244 -0.04 0.13 -20.94
N GLU A 245 -1.27 -0.28 -20.61
CA GLU A 245 -2.13 -1.01 -21.55
C GLU A 245 -2.58 -0.09 -22.70
N GLN A 246 -2.98 1.14 -22.39
CA GLN A 246 -3.30 2.15 -23.40
C GLN A 246 -2.09 2.50 -24.29
N GLY A 247 -0.89 2.60 -23.70
CA GLY A 247 0.35 2.88 -24.42
C GLY A 247 0.71 1.79 -25.41
N LYS A 248 0.52 0.51 -25.04
CA LYS A 248 0.68 -0.62 -25.97
C LYS A 248 -0.31 -0.55 -27.14
N ALA A 249 -1.58 -0.26 -26.85
CA ALA A 249 -2.60 -0.13 -27.89
C ALA A 249 -2.28 1.02 -28.86
N LEU A 250 -1.86 2.17 -28.33
CA LEU A 250 -1.47 3.33 -29.14
C LEU A 250 -0.21 3.04 -29.97
N HIS A 251 0.80 2.40 -29.39
CA HIS A 251 2.00 2.01 -30.11
C HIS A 251 1.67 1.11 -31.31
N ASN A 252 0.79 0.12 -31.14
CA ASN A 252 0.35 -0.72 -32.25
C ASN A 252 -0.38 0.08 -33.32
N ALA A 253 -1.25 1.03 -32.94
CA ALA A 253 -1.94 1.90 -33.89
C ALA A 253 -0.97 2.78 -34.70
N LEU A 254 0.06 3.34 -34.04
CA LEU A 254 1.12 4.10 -34.69
C LEU A 254 1.92 3.23 -35.67
N GLN A 255 2.30 2.01 -35.27
CA GLN A 255 2.99 1.07 -36.16
C GLN A 255 2.15 0.70 -37.39
N HIS A 256 0.85 0.48 -37.21
CA HIS A 256 -0.06 0.19 -38.32
C HIS A 256 -0.22 1.40 -39.26
N ALA A 257 -0.28 2.62 -38.74
CA ALA A 257 -0.31 3.83 -39.56
C ALA A 257 0.99 3.96 -40.37
N SER A 258 2.15 3.88 -39.70
CA SER A 258 3.47 3.96 -40.35
C SER A 258 3.68 2.87 -41.41
N ALA A 259 3.21 1.64 -41.17
CA ALA A 259 3.31 0.56 -42.15
C ALA A 259 2.45 0.81 -43.39
N ARG A 260 1.23 1.36 -43.23
CA ARG A 260 0.39 1.78 -44.38
C ARG A 260 1.06 2.89 -45.15
N ASP A 261 1.67 3.85 -44.46
CA ASP A 261 2.36 4.98 -45.09
C ASP A 261 3.53 4.50 -45.95
N LEU A 262 4.37 3.61 -45.42
CA LEU A 262 5.47 2.99 -46.17
C LEU A 262 4.97 2.26 -47.43
N SER A 263 3.87 1.50 -47.31
CA SER A 263 3.28 0.79 -48.47
C SER A 263 2.71 1.74 -49.52
N ASN A 264 2.17 2.90 -49.10
CA ASN A 264 1.51 3.85 -50.00
C ASN A 264 2.45 4.92 -50.56
N ALA A 265 3.65 5.08 -49.99
CA ALA A 265 4.60 6.14 -50.33
C ALA A 265 5.02 6.13 -51.81
N ALA A 266 5.32 4.95 -52.36
CA ALA A 266 5.69 4.81 -53.78
C ALA A 266 4.53 5.20 -54.71
N PHE A 267 3.31 4.73 -54.40
CA PHE A 267 2.10 5.06 -55.16
C PHE A 267 1.76 6.54 -55.11
N ARG A 268 1.95 7.20 -53.97
CA ARG A 268 1.76 8.64 -53.83
C ARG A 268 2.80 9.43 -54.60
N THR A 269 4.06 9.01 -54.56
CA THR A 269 5.12 9.66 -55.33
C THR A 269 4.81 9.60 -56.83
N ALA A 270 4.36 8.45 -57.32
CA ALA A 270 3.93 8.29 -58.71
C ALA A 270 2.71 9.18 -59.04
N ALA A 271 1.66 9.12 -58.21
CA ALA A 271 0.44 9.92 -58.42
C ALA A 271 0.69 11.43 -58.34
N ASN A 272 1.62 11.89 -57.48
CA ASN A 272 2.01 13.31 -57.40
C ASN A 272 2.79 13.76 -58.64
N ARG A 273 3.67 12.92 -59.19
CA ARG A 273 4.38 13.22 -60.45
C ARG A 273 3.40 13.30 -61.61
N GLU A 274 2.47 12.35 -61.69
CA GLU A 274 1.42 12.31 -62.71
C GLU A 274 0.48 13.52 -62.59
N LYS A 275 0.12 13.90 -61.37
CA LYS A 275 -0.65 15.11 -61.09
C LYS A 275 0.08 16.36 -61.57
N ALA A 276 1.35 16.55 -61.21
CA ALA A 276 2.11 17.72 -61.62
C ALA A 276 2.23 17.83 -63.15
N ALA A 277 2.43 16.71 -63.85
CA ALA A 277 2.44 16.68 -65.32
C ALA A 277 1.05 17.05 -65.91
N THR A 278 -0.03 16.53 -65.32
CA THR A 278 -1.41 16.82 -65.75
C THR A 278 -1.79 18.28 -65.48
N GLU A 279 -1.34 18.86 -64.35
CA GLU A 279 -1.55 20.28 -64.03
C GLU A 279 -0.85 21.19 -65.05
N GLN A 280 0.36 20.82 -65.47
CA GLN A 280 1.09 21.54 -66.51
C GLN A 280 0.38 21.45 -67.87
N GLU A 281 -0.11 20.26 -68.25
CA GLU A 281 -0.91 20.06 -69.47
C GLU A 281 -2.19 20.92 -69.46
N VAL A 282 -2.93 20.93 -68.35
CA VAL A 282 -4.12 21.78 -68.16
C VAL A 282 -3.76 23.26 -68.31
N ALA A 283 -2.65 23.71 -67.70
CA ALA A 283 -2.21 25.09 -67.80
C ALA A 283 -1.81 25.49 -69.22
N ASP A 284 -1.11 24.61 -69.95
CA ASP A 284 -0.69 24.85 -71.33
C ASP A 284 -1.89 24.84 -72.29
N LEU A 285 -2.83 23.90 -72.15
CA LEU A 285 -4.07 23.85 -72.93
C LEU A 285 -4.92 25.10 -72.70
N LYS A 286 -5.05 25.57 -71.45
CA LYS A 286 -5.73 26.84 -71.13
C LYS A 286 -5.05 28.03 -71.81
N ARG A 287 -3.72 28.07 -71.82
CA ARG A 287 -2.95 29.14 -72.50
C ARG A 287 -3.15 29.12 -74.02
N ILE A 288 -3.19 27.95 -74.64
CA ILE A 288 -3.43 27.82 -76.09
C ILE A 288 -4.86 28.22 -76.44
N LEU A 289 -5.85 27.78 -75.65
CA LEU A 289 -7.27 28.09 -75.86
C LEU A 289 -7.58 29.58 -75.69
N GLN A 290 -6.78 30.35 -74.94
CA GLN A 290 -6.90 31.82 -74.91
C GLN A 290 -6.68 32.47 -76.29
N ASN A 291 -5.85 31.85 -77.14
CA ASN A 291 -5.52 32.35 -78.48
C ASN A 291 -6.33 31.66 -79.60
N ALA A 292 -7.01 30.55 -79.30
CA ALA A 292 -7.82 29.78 -80.23
C ALA A 292 -9.09 29.22 -79.54
N PRO A 293 -10.06 30.09 -79.18
CA PRO A 293 -11.18 29.73 -78.33
C PRO A 293 -12.13 28.71 -78.97
N ASP A 294 -12.25 28.69 -80.30
CA ASP A 294 -13.21 27.84 -81.03
C ASP A 294 -12.65 26.45 -81.39
N ALA A 295 -11.44 26.11 -80.92
CA ALA A 295 -10.81 24.83 -81.18
C ALA A 295 -11.45 23.71 -80.33
N GLN A 296 -12.56 23.15 -80.82
CA GLN A 296 -13.35 22.11 -80.14
C GLN A 296 -12.52 20.90 -79.70
N ASP A 297 -11.53 20.46 -80.49
CA ASP A 297 -10.63 19.36 -80.11
C ASP A 297 -9.77 19.71 -78.88
N LEU A 298 -9.29 20.96 -78.78
CA LEU A 298 -8.52 21.42 -77.62
C LEU A 298 -9.39 21.59 -76.38
N GLN A 299 -10.64 22.02 -76.55
CA GLN A 299 -11.62 22.09 -75.45
C GLN A 299 -11.93 20.69 -74.90
N ALA A 300 -12.11 19.69 -75.77
CA ALA A 300 -12.33 18.30 -75.36
C ALA A 300 -11.13 17.71 -74.62
N ARG A 301 -9.91 17.99 -75.09
CA ARG A 301 -8.66 17.57 -74.40
C ARG A 301 -8.50 18.23 -73.04
N LEU A 302 -8.86 19.51 -72.91
CA LEU A 302 -8.84 20.21 -71.63
C LEU A 302 -9.82 19.56 -70.63
N ALA A 303 -11.03 19.26 -71.06
CA ALA A 303 -12.03 18.59 -70.21
C ALA A 303 -11.58 17.19 -69.76
N ASP A 304 -10.93 16.41 -70.64
CA ASP A 304 -10.35 15.11 -70.25
C ASP A 304 -9.20 15.29 -69.25
N ALA A 305 -8.30 16.25 -69.48
CA ALA A 305 -7.18 16.53 -68.58
C ALA A 305 -7.66 16.99 -67.18
N GLU A 306 -8.70 17.83 -67.12
CA GLU A 306 -9.34 18.23 -65.87
C GLU A 306 -10.01 17.03 -65.15
N GLY A 307 -10.70 16.17 -65.90
CA GLY A 307 -11.27 14.92 -65.34
C GLY A 307 -10.20 13.94 -64.84
N ARG A 308 -9.05 13.83 -65.52
CA ARG A 308 -7.88 13.07 -65.02
C ARG A 308 -7.35 13.67 -63.73
N LEU A 309 -7.25 14.99 -63.63
CA LEU A 309 -6.77 15.69 -62.45
C LEU A 309 -7.69 15.44 -61.23
N GLU A 310 -9.01 15.46 -61.41
CA GLU A 310 -9.97 15.12 -60.35
C GLU A 310 -9.79 13.67 -59.86
N ARG A 311 -9.63 12.71 -60.77
CA ARG A 311 -9.36 11.31 -60.42
C ARG A 311 -8.06 11.15 -59.65
N LEU A 312 -7.00 11.86 -60.05
CA LEU A 312 -5.71 11.86 -59.35
C LEU A 312 -5.83 12.48 -57.95
N ASN A 313 -6.58 13.57 -57.80
CA ASN A 313 -6.88 14.15 -56.49
C ASN A 313 -7.66 13.18 -55.59
N HIS A 314 -8.67 12.50 -56.13
CA HIS A 314 -9.41 11.48 -55.39
C HIS A 314 -8.50 10.31 -54.97
N ARG A 315 -7.66 9.82 -55.88
CA ARG A 315 -6.68 8.76 -55.60
C ARG A 315 -5.69 9.16 -54.52
N LEU A 316 -5.14 10.37 -54.59
CA LEU A 316 -4.23 10.90 -53.56
C LEU A 316 -4.92 11.01 -52.20
N ASN A 317 -6.19 11.45 -52.17
CA ASN A 317 -6.99 11.46 -50.94
C ASN A 317 -7.20 10.06 -50.36
N THR A 318 -7.48 9.05 -51.20
CA THR A 318 -7.61 7.65 -50.74
C THR A 318 -6.31 7.03 -50.24
N LEU A 319 -5.16 7.47 -50.78
CA LEU A 319 -3.84 6.99 -50.38
C LEU A 319 -3.38 7.58 -49.03
N GLY A 320 -4.04 8.64 -48.53
CA GLY A 320 -3.79 9.24 -47.23
C GLY A 320 -2.54 10.12 -47.15
N SER A 321 -2.30 10.73 -45.98
CA SER A 321 -1.08 11.50 -45.65
C SER A 321 0.06 10.58 -45.17
N THR A 322 1.30 11.08 -45.19
CA THR A 322 2.52 10.39 -44.68
C THR A 322 2.80 10.77 -43.24
N GLU A 323 2.04 11.74 -42.73
CA GLU A 323 2.14 12.20 -41.38
C GLU A 323 1.26 11.32 -40.49
N VAL A 324 1.82 10.91 -39.36
CA VAL A 324 1.06 10.26 -38.29
C VAL A 324 -0.20 11.10 -38.04
N PRO A 325 -1.41 10.49 -38.04
CA PRO A 325 -2.65 11.22 -37.83
C PRO A 325 -2.54 12.15 -36.60
N PRO A 326 -2.93 13.43 -36.72
CA PRO A 326 -2.75 14.41 -35.64
C PRO A 326 -3.48 13.99 -34.36
N GLU A 327 -4.56 13.22 -34.46
CA GLU A 327 -5.27 12.65 -33.32
C GLU A 327 -4.45 11.58 -32.57
N LEU A 328 -3.64 10.78 -33.27
CA LEU A 328 -2.73 9.83 -32.62
C LEU A 328 -1.57 10.55 -31.94
N GLN A 329 -1.01 11.60 -32.55
CA GLN A 329 0.03 12.44 -31.93
C GLN A 329 -0.48 13.15 -30.67
N LYS A 330 -1.69 13.74 -30.73
CA LYS A 330 -2.34 14.34 -29.55
C LYS A 330 -2.54 13.31 -28.44
N ARG A 331 -2.97 12.09 -28.81
CA ARG A 331 -3.19 10.99 -27.85
C ARG A 331 -1.88 10.51 -27.22
N GLU A 332 -0.79 10.45 -27.98
CA GLU A 332 0.56 10.14 -27.49
C GLU A 332 1.03 11.19 -26.48
N ALA A 333 0.97 12.47 -26.85
CA ALA A 333 1.34 13.56 -25.95
C ALA A 333 0.47 13.59 -24.67
N ALA A 334 -0.82 13.29 -24.78
CA ALA A 334 -1.72 13.19 -23.64
C ALA A 334 -1.37 12.02 -22.71
N LEU A 335 -1.02 10.86 -23.29
CA LEU A 335 -0.64 9.67 -22.53
C LEU A 335 0.70 9.89 -21.79
N ASP A 336 1.68 10.49 -22.46
CA ASP A 336 2.97 10.88 -21.87
C ASP A 336 2.80 11.87 -20.71
N ALA A 337 1.92 12.87 -20.87
CA ALA A 337 1.62 13.83 -19.82
C ALA A 337 0.96 13.16 -18.61
N GLN A 338 0.06 12.20 -18.85
CA GLN A 338 -0.57 11.41 -17.79
C GLN A 338 0.44 10.50 -17.07
N GLU A 339 1.33 9.82 -17.80
CA GLU A 339 2.37 8.99 -17.20
C GLU A 339 3.32 9.80 -16.33
N LYS A 340 3.78 10.97 -16.81
CA LYS A 340 4.63 11.89 -16.04
C LYS A 340 3.95 12.35 -14.75
N ARG A 341 2.64 12.65 -14.80
CA ARG A 341 1.84 13.03 -13.63
C ARG A 341 1.75 11.89 -12.62
N VAL A 342 1.42 10.67 -13.07
CA VAL A 342 1.32 9.49 -12.20
C VAL A 342 2.68 9.16 -11.57
N ASP A 343 3.77 9.26 -12.33
CA ASP A 343 5.13 9.06 -11.80
C ASP A 343 5.51 10.11 -10.75
N GLN A 344 5.08 11.36 -10.93
CA GLN A 344 5.26 12.39 -9.91
C GLN A 344 4.47 12.08 -8.64
N GLN A 345 3.22 11.62 -8.76
CA GLN A 345 2.40 11.20 -7.62
C GLN A 345 3.04 10.03 -6.86
N ILE A 346 3.56 9.02 -7.58
CA ILE A 346 4.31 7.91 -6.98
C ILE A 346 5.52 8.43 -6.20
N ARG A 347 6.33 9.31 -6.81
CA ARG A 347 7.50 9.89 -6.13
C ARG A 347 7.12 10.66 -4.86
N GLN A 348 6.08 11.48 -4.93
CA GLN A 348 5.59 12.27 -3.79
C GLN A 348 5.08 11.38 -2.66
N ALA A 349 4.24 10.39 -2.98
CA ALA A 349 3.71 9.46 -1.98
C ALA A 349 4.83 8.60 -1.35
N ARG A 350 5.82 8.16 -2.15
CA ARG A 350 7.01 7.49 -1.61
C ARG A 350 7.79 8.39 -0.65
N GLN A 351 7.95 9.66 -1.00
CA GLN A 351 8.65 10.61 -0.13
C GLN A 351 7.91 10.82 1.20
N GLN A 352 6.58 10.90 1.20
CA GLN A 352 5.77 11.02 2.42
C GLN A 352 5.97 9.81 3.36
N VAL A 353 5.98 8.59 2.80
CA VAL A 353 6.26 7.37 3.60
C VAL A 353 7.68 7.38 4.14
N ARG A 354 8.68 7.79 3.33
CA ARG A 354 10.08 7.90 3.79
C ARG A 354 10.23 8.91 4.92
N THR A 355 9.58 10.07 4.83
CA THR A 355 9.60 11.08 5.90
C THR A 355 8.95 10.55 7.18
N ALA A 356 7.81 9.87 7.08
CA ALA A 356 7.17 9.25 8.24
C ALA A 356 8.05 8.15 8.87
N LEU A 357 8.70 7.33 8.04
CA LEU A 357 9.66 6.32 8.47
C LEU A 357 10.81 6.95 9.27
N GLN A 358 11.44 8.00 8.73
CA GLN A 358 12.55 8.71 9.40
C GLN A 358 12.14 9.25 10.78
N LYS A 359 10.87 9.61 10.96
CA LYS A 359 10.34 10.09 12.23
C LYS A 359 10.10 8.97 13.24
N GLN A 360 9.59 7.80 12.82
CA GLN A 360 9.22 6.70 13.71
C GLN A 360 10.37 5.73 14.01
N LEU A 361 11.31 5.59 13.09
CA LEU A 361 12.43 4.66 13.21
C LEU A 361 13.28 4.88 14.48
N PRO A 362 13.64 6.11 14.88
CA PRO A 362 14.42 6.34 16.10
C PRO A 362 13.73 5.83 17.36
N THR A 363 12.40 5.99 17.46
CA THR A 363 11.62 5.53 18.61
C THR A 363 11.73 4.02 18.79
N LEU A 364 11.56 3.26 17.70
CA LEU A 364 11.63 1.80 17.76
C LEU A 364 13.07 1.31 18.00
N LYS A 365 14.08 1.96 17.40
CA LYS A 365 15.50 1.68 17.69
C LYS A 365 15.86 1.91 19.16
N THR A 366 15.37 3.01 19.75
CA THR A 366 15.58 3.30 21.17
C THR A 366 14.97 2.20 22.05
N PHE A 367 13.79 1.67 21.70
CA PHE A 367 13.20 0.56 22.46
C PHE A 367 14.13 -0.66 22.50
N TYR A 368 14.63 -1.11 21.35
CA TYR A 368 15.51 -2.28 21.31
C TYR A 368 16.87 -2.04 21.97
N ARG A 369 17.40 -0.82 21.90
CA ARG A 369 18.61 -0.44 22.66
C ARG A 369 18.39 -0.53 24.17
N ASN A 370 17.27 0.01 24.66
CA ASN A 370 16.94 -0.06 26.08
C ASN A 370 16.74 -1.50 26.54
N LEU A 371 16.01 -2.29 25.75
CA LEU A 371 15.80 -3.71 25.99
C LEU A 371 17.11 -4.50 26.08
N ALA A 372 18.04 -4.23 25.16
CA ALA A 372 19.37 -4.83 25.21
C ALA A 372 20.14 -4.39 26.46
N GLY A 373 20.05 -3.11 26.84
CA GLY A 373 20.62 -2.59 28.08
C GLY A 373 20.07 -3.28 29.34
N GLU A 374 18.75 -3.47 29.42
CA GLU A 374 18.09 -4.18 30.52
C GLU A 374 18.55 -5.65 30.61
N ALA A 375 18.63 -6.35 29.48
CA ALA A 375 19.12 -7.72 29.43
C ALA A 375 20.61 -7.82 29.82
N GLN A 376 21.45 -6.88 29.36
CA GLN A 376 22.86 -6.79 29.77
C GLN A 376 23.01 -6.53 31.26
N LEU A 377 22.21 -5.62 31.82
CA LEU A 377 22.19 -5.33 33.25
C LEU A 377 21.82 -6.57 34.07
N GLY A 378 20.76 -7.28 33.67
CA GLY A 378 20.36 -8.53 34.33
C GLY A 378 21.48 -9.59 34.31
N LYS A 379 22.18 -9.72 33.19
CA LYS A 379 23.35 -10.60 33.06
C LYS A 379 24.51 -10.17 33.95
N ALA A 380 24.84 -8.87 34.00
CA ALA A 380 25.92 -8.37 34.85
C ALA A 380 25.63 -8.62 36.35
N GLN A 381 24.37 -8.46 36.77
CA GLN A 381 23.95 -8.75 38.13
C GLN A 381 24.14 -10.22 38.51
N LEU A 382 23.90 -11.16 37.58
CA LEU A 382 24.16 -12.59 37.81
C LEU A 382 25.64 -12.87 38.09
N LEU A 383 26.53 -12.24 37.31
CA LEU A 383 27.98 -12.42 37.43
C LEU A 383 28.51 -11.84 38.75
N GLN A 384 27.97 -10.69 39.18
CA GLN A 384 28.31 -10.07 40.47
C GLN A 384 27.79 -10.86 41.67
N SER A 385 26.64 -11.53 41.57
CA SER A 385 26.14 -12.40 42.65
C SER A 385 26.86 -13.73 42.76
N SER A 386 27.68 -14.08 41.76
CA SER A 386 28.44 -15.34 41.69
C SER A 386 29.91 -15.18 42.12
N SER A 387 30.35 -13.93 42.36
CA SER A 387 31.67 -13.54 42.88
C SER A 387 31.57 -13.15 44.34
#